data_AF-A0A800EVE8-F1
#
_entry.id   AF-A0A800EVE8-F1
#
_cell.length_a   1.000
_cell.length_b   1.000
_cell.length_c   1.000
_cell.angle_alpha   90.00
_cell.angle_beta   90.00
_cell.angle_gamma   90.00
#
_symmetry.space_group_name_H-M   'P 1'
#
loop_
_entity.id
_entity.type
_entity.pdbx_description
1 polymer ?
#
loop_
_entity_poly.entity_id
_entity_poly.type
_entity_poly.pdbx_seq_one_letter_code
_entity_poly.pdbx_strand_id
1 'polypeptide(L)'
;MRNRQRILDNLERLYRDELDRAAPTEGSDDGRLDFEFQRDQLYLEVLLDLRDLFGGSPEAEQSTSSLLEKAQKLRDLTRLR
;
A
#
# COMPACT_ATOMS: atom_id res chain seq x y z
N MET A 1 -2.11 1.44 7.16
CA MET A 1 -2.03 2.68 6.36
C MET A 1 -1.14 3.67 7.07
N ARG A 2 0.00 4.04 6.47
CA ARG A 2 0.82 5.12 7.02
C ARG A 2 0.10 6.47 6.86
N ASN A 3 0.42 7.41 7.74
CA ASN A 3 -0.11 8.76 7.61
C ASN A 3 0.41 9.38 6.30
N ARG A 4 -0.50 9.85 5.44
CA ARG A 4 -0.17 10.49 4.16
C ARG A 4 0.87 11.60 4.31
N GLN A 5 0.81 12.36 5.39
CA GLN A 5 1.76 13.44 5.66
C GLN A 5 3.20 12.91 5.77
N ARG A 6 3.40 11.78 6.44
CA ARG A 6 4.72 11.15 6.58
C ARG A 6 5.32 10.71 5.24
N ILE A 7 4.48 10.30 4.29
CA ILE A 7 4.93 9.93 2.94
C ILE A 7 5.39 11.18 2.17
N LEU A 8 4.62 12.26 2.27
CA LEU A 8 4.95 13.53 1.64
C LEU A 8 6.23 14.15 2.23
N ASP A 9 6.38 14.12 3.55
CA ASP A 9 7.57 14.63 4.24
C ASP A 9 8.83 13.85 3.83
N ASN A 10 8.73 12.52 3.70
CA ASN A 10 9.83 11.68 3.23
C ASN A 10 10.20 11.97 1.76
N LEU A 11 9.20 12.17 0.91
CA LEU A 11 9.39 12.48 -0.50
C LEU A 11 10.02 13.87 -0.69
N GLU A 12 9.55 14.87 0.08
CA GLU A 12 10.11 16.21 0.06
C GLU A 12 11.57 16.22 0.50
N ARG A 13 11.90 15.47 1.57
CA ARG A 13 13.28 15.32 2.02
C ARG A 13 14.17 14.72 0.94
N LEU A 14 13.75 13.58 0.36
CA LEU A 14 14.47 12.89 -0.70
C LEU A 14 14.71 13.79 -1.93
N TYR A 15 13.72 14.60 -2.29
CA TYR A 15 13.83 15.53 -3.42
C TYR A 15 14.80 16.68 -3.15
N ARG A 16 14.79 17.24 -1.93
CA ARG A 16 15.74 18.29 -1.52
C ARG A 16 17.17 17.76 -1.49
N ASP A 17 17.38 16.57 -0.95
CA ASP A 17 18.70 15.93 -0.87
C ASP A 17 19.32 15.71 -2.26
N GLU A 18 18.51 15.34 -3.26
CA GLU A 18 18.97 15.16 -4.65
C GLU A 18 19.18 16.49 -5.38
N LEU A 19 18.34 17.49 -5.11
CA LEU A 19 18.50 18.85 -5.64
C LEU A 19 19.80 19.49 -5.15
N ASP A 20 20.15 19.28 -3.87
CA ASP A 20 21.41 19.74 -3.28
C ASP A 20 22.63 19.00 -3.85
N ARG A 21 22.47 17.73 -4.27
CA ARG A 21 23.51 16.94 -4.96
C ARG A 21 23.71 17.29 -6.44
N ALA A 22 22.68 17.77 -7.13
CA ALA A 22 22.76 18.18 -8.54
C ALA A 22 23.53 19.50 -8.75
N ALA A 23 23.93 20.19 -7.68
CA ALA A 23 24.93 21.26 -7.76
C ALA A 23 26.26 20.69 -8.29
N PRO A 24 27.02 21.42 -9.13
CA PRO A 24 28.08 20.86 -9.96
C PRO A 24 29.29 20.47 -9.10
N THR A 25 29.23 19.29 -8.51
CA THR A 25 30.33 18.66 -7.79
C THR A 25 30.68 17.41 -8.57
N GLU A 26 31.79 17.47 -9.28
CA GLU A 26 32.42 16.34 -9.95
C GLU A 26 32.58 15.17 -8.96
N GLY A 27 31.87 14.07 -9.19
CA GLY A 27 32.17 12.79 -8.56
C GLY A 27 30.97 12.05 -7.98
N SER A 28 30.82 10.82 -8.46
CA SER A 28 30.18 9.64 -7.82
C SER A 28 28.75 9.33 -8.27
N ASP A 29 28.63 8.35 -9.17
CA ASP A 29 27.39 7.64 -9.57
C ASP A 29 26.65 6.98 -8.37
N ASP A 30 27.36 6.80 -7.25
CA ASP A 30 26.88 6.18 -6.00
C ASP A 30 25.69 6.95 -5.39
N GLY A 31 25.69 8.27 -5.53
CA GLY A 31 24.62 9.10 -4.96
C GLY A 31 23.28 8.96 -5.68
N ARG A 32 23.32 8.66 -6.98
CA ARG A 32 22.14 8.43 -7.80
C ARG A 32 21.50 7.08 -7.49
N LEU A 33 22.32 6.06 -7.22
CA LEU A 33 21.85 4.73 -6.83
C LEU A 33 21.11 4.78 -5.48
N ASP A 34 21.63 5.52 -4.51
CA ASP A 34 20.97 5.75 -3.22
C ASP A 34 19.60 6.42 -3.38
N PHE A 35 19.52 7.41 -4.26
CA PHE A 35 18.26 8.11 -4.54
C PHE A 35 17.23 7.18 -5.20
N GLU A 36 17.64 6.43 -6.23
CA GLU A 36 16.79 5.47 -6.93
C GLU A 36 16.28 4.39 -5.98
N PHE A 37 17.14 3.87 -5.09
CA PHE A 37 16.75 2.90 -4.06
C PHE A 37 15.70 3.46 -3.09
N GLN A 38 15.90 4.68 -2.58
CA GLN A 38 14.95 5.31 -1.66
C GLN A 38 13.59 5.59 -2.33
N ARG A 39 13.61 6.02 -3.59
CA ARG A 39 12.40 6.22 -4.40
C ARG A 39 11.64 4.91 -4.60
N ASP A 40 12.35 3.84 -4.94
CA ASP A 40 11.73 2.53 -5.20
C ASP A 40 11.16 1.90 -3.92
N GLN A 41 11.81 2.11 -2.77
CA GLN A 41 11.26 1.74 -1.46
C GLN A 41 9.94 2.47 -1.16
N LEU A 42 9.87 3.78 -1.41
CA LEU A 42 8.64 4.56 -1.24
C LEU A 42 7.51 4.05 -2.17
N TYR A 43 7.82 3.72 -3.41
CA TYR A 43 6.84 3.15 -4.34
C TYR A 43 6.28 1.82 -3.84
N LEU A 44 7.13 0.92 -3.38
CA LEU A 44 6.68 -0.37 -2.84
C LEU A 44 5.75 -0.19 -1.64
N GLU A 45 6.09 0.72 -0.72
CA GLU A 45 5.25 1.00 0.45
C GLU A 45 3.85 1.50 0.06
N VAL A 46 3.76 2.42 -0.91
CA VAL A 46 2.47 2.92 -1.42
C VAL A 46 1.68 1.80 -2.09
N LEU A 47 2.34 0.94 -2.88
CA LEU A 47 1.66 -0.20 -3.53
C LEU A 47 1.12 -1.21 -2.51
N LEU A 48 1.85 -1.47 -1.44
CA LEU A 48 1.39 -2.33 -0.34
C LEU A 48 0.22 -1.69 0.41
N ASP A 49 0.28 -0.39 0.70
CA ASP A 49 -0.85 0.34 1.30
C ASP A 49 -2.09 0.30 0.38
N LEU A 50 -1.93 0.50 -0.94
CA LEU A 50 -3.05 0.38 -1.90
C LEU A 50 -3.59 -1.04 -1.98
N ARG A 51 -2.73 -2.06 -1.98
CA ARG A 51 -3.16 -3.46 -1.94
C ARG A 51 -3.95 -3.73 -0.66
N ASP A 52 -3.52 -3.23 0.48
CA ASP A 52 -4.24 -3.44 1.74
C ASP A 52 -5.59 -2.67 1.76
N LEU A 53 -5.68 -1.54 1.05
CA LEU A 53 -6.93 -0.79 0.86
C LEU A 53 -7.93 -1.51 -0.06
N PHE A 54 -7.44 -2.12 -1.15
CA PHE A 54 -8.29 -2.77 -2.17
C PHE A 54 -8.46 -4.27 -1.95
N GLY A 55 -7.58 -4.91 -1.18
CA GLY A 55 -7.50 -6.36 -0.96
C GLY A 55 -8.60 -6.92 -0.06
N GLY A 56 -9.55 -6.09 0.36
CA GLY A 56 -10.66 -6.50 1.20
C GLY A 56 -10.21 -6.70 2.65
N SER A 57 -10.87 -5.99 3.56
CA SER A 57 -10.82 -6.38 4.97
C SER A 57 -11.29 -7.84 5.09
N PRO A 58 -10.63 -8.71 5.90
CA PRO A 58 -11.13 -10.06 6.17
C PRO A 58 -12.57 -10.08 6.72
N GLU A 59 -13.08 -8.93 7.20
CA GLU A 59 -14.48 -8.76 7.59
C GLU A 59 -15.48 -8.83 6.42
N ALA A 60 -15.06 -8.44 5.21
CA ALA A 60 -15.91 -8.52 4.01
C ALA A 60 -16.09 -9.98 3.56
N GLU A 61 -15.04 -10.80 3.62
CA GLU A 61 -15.10 -12.24 3.34
C GLU A 61 -15.86 -13.02 4.43
N GLN A 62 -15.74 -12.63 5.70
CA GLN A 62 -16.54 -13.22 6.78
C GLN A 62 -18.02 -12.85 6.67
N SER A 63 -18.33 -11.63 6.26
CA SER A 63 -19.71 -11.18 6.05
C SER A 63 -20.40 -11.93 4.91
N THR A 64 -19.71 -12.17 3.79
CA THR A 64 -20.27 -12.94 2.67
C THR A 64 -20.47 -14.41 3.03
N SER A 65 -19.53 -15.03 3.76
CA SER A 65 -19.67 -16.39 4.31
C SER A 65 -20.89 -16.52 5.24
N SER A 66 -21.09 -15.56 6.15
CA SER A 66 -22.25 -15.56 7.06
C SER A 66 -23.59 -15.41 6.33
N LEU A 67 -23.65 -14.61 5.27
CA LEU A 67 -24.85 -14.46 4.43
C LEU A 67 -25.15 -15.74 3.65
N LEU A 68 -24.13 -16.41 3.12
CA LEU A 68 -24.25 -17.72 2.46
C LEU A 68 -24.74 -18.80 3.43
N GLU A 69 -24.21 -18.88 4.65
CA GLU A 69 -24.72 -19.80 5.67
C GLU A 69 -26.19 -19.55 6.02
N LYS A 70 -26.59 -18.28 6.15
CA LYS A 70 -27.99 -17.93 6.42
C LYS A 70 -28.91 -18.32 5.27
N ALA A 71 -28.47 -18.12 4.03
CA ALA A 71 -29.22 -18.54 2.84
C ALA A 71 -29.34 -20.08 2.75
N GLN A 72 -28.27 -20.81 3.08
CA GLN A 72 -28.26 -22.26 3.14
C GLN A 72 -29.28 -22.79 4.16
N LYS A 73 -29.27 -22.22 5.39
CA LYS A 73 -30.21 -22.58 6.46
C LYS A 73 -31.66 -22.37 6.05
N LEU A 74 -31.97 -21.25 5.38
CA LEU A 74 -33.32 -21.00 4.88
C LEU A 74 -33.75 -22.03 3.84
N ARG A 75 -32.86 -22.38 2.90
CA ARG A 75 -33.14 -23.38 1.87
C ARG A 75 -33.45 -24.74 2.47
N ASP A 76 -32.66 -25.19 3.45
CA ASP A 76 -32.85 -26.48 4.10
C ASP A 76 -34.17 -26.53 4.90
N LEU A 77 -34.52 -25.41 5.55
CA LEU A 77 -35.78 -25.27 6.30
C LEU A 77 -37.01 -25.31 5.37
N THR A 78 -36.91 -24.72 4.17
CA THR A 78 -37.97 -24.81 3.15
C THR A 78 -38.06 -26.16 2.47
N ARG A 79 -36.99 -26.96 2.46
CA ARG A 79 -36.97 -28.29 1.84
C ARG A 79 -37.52 -29.40 2.75
N LEU A 80 -37.62 -29.11 4.05
CA LEU A 80 -38.13 -30.04 5.07
C LEU A 80 -39.65 -29.91 5.32
N ARG A 81 -40.36 -29.06 4.57
CA ARG A 81 -41.82 -28.92 4.59
C ARG A 81 -42.46 -29.60 3.39
#